data_AF-A0A1S1DA70-F1
#
_entry.id   AF-A0A1S1DA70-F1
#
_cell.length_a   1.000
_cell.length_b   1.000
_cell.length_c   1.000
_cell.angle_alpha   90.00
_cell.angle_beta   90.00
_cell.angle_gamma   90.00
#
_symmetry.space_group_name_H-M   'P 1'
#
loop_
_entity.id
_entity.type
_entity.pdbx_description
1 polymer ?
#
loop_
_entity_poly.entity_id
_entity_poly.type
_entity_poly.pdbx_seq_one_letter_code
_entity_poly.pdbx_strand_id
1 'polypeptide(L)' 'MRYENPLYMAELAAMADLIAAGRLQLGVDFNLKMLETIVKEIKPALTTK' A
#
# COMPACT_ATOMS: atom_id res chain seq x y z
N MET A 1 7.63 18.06 -5.16
CA MET A 1 7.00 17.25 -4.11
C MET A 1 7.86 17.36 -2.87
N ARG A 2 7.35 17.84 -1.74
CA ARG A 2 8.10 17.77 -0.47
C ARG A 2 7.87 16.37 0.08
N TYR A 3 8.96 15.67 0.42
CA TYR A 3 8.86 14.38 1.09
C TYR A 3 8.49 14.65 2.55
N GLU A 4 7.23 14.42 2.89
CA GLU A 4 6.76 14.40 4.26
C GLU A 4 7.41 13.21 5.00
N ASN A 5 7.60 13.34 6.31
CA ASN A 5 8.14 12.26 7.13
C ASN A 5 7.19 11.05 7.08
N PRO A 6 7.67 9.83 6.70
CA PRO A 6 6.82 8.65 6.61
C PRO A 6 6.09 8.28 7.91
N LEU A 7 6.70 8.54 9.07
CA LEU A 7 6.08 8.29 10.38
C LEU A 7 4.86 9.20 10.59
N TYR A 8 5.00 10.48 10.24
CA TYR A 8 3.92 11.45 10.33
C TYR A 8 2.76 11.11 9.36
N MET A 9 3.09 10.67 8.14
CA MET A 9 2.09 10.18 7.20
C MET A 9 1.33 8.96 7.73
N ALA A 10 2.03 8.03 8.41
CA ALA A 10 1.40 6.85 9.02
C ALA A 10 0.45 7.23 10.16
N GLU A 11 0.83 8.20 11.01
CA GLU A 11 -0.03 8.72 12.08
C GLU A 11 -1.32 9.35 11.53
N LEU A 12 -1.20 10.22 10.53
CA LEU A 12 -2.35 10.85 9.89
C LEU A 12 -3.26 9.83 9.19
N ALA A 13 -2.68 8.84 8.51
CA ALA A 13 -3.43 7.77 7.87
C ALA A 13 -4.21 6.93 8.90
N ALA A 14 -3.59 6.58 10.02
CA ALA A 14 -4.26 5.83 11.09
C ALA A 14 -5.42 6.63 11.71
N MET A 15 -5.22 7.92 11.98
CA MET A 15 -6.27 8.80 12.49
C MET A 15 -7.43 8.94 11.49
N ALA A 16 -7.13 9.16 10.22
CA ALA A 16 -8.13 9.28 9.17
C ALA A 16 -8.91 7.97 8.97
N ASP A 17 -8.25 6.81 9.08
CA ASP A 17 -8.92 5.51 8.97
C ASP A 17 -9.87 5.23 10.15
N LEU A 18 -9.49 5.64 11.37
CA LEU A 18 -10.37 5.57 12.54
C LEU A 18 -11.63 6.41 12.35
N ILE A 19 -11.50 7.64 11.81
CA ILE A 19 -12.65 8.51 11.48
C ILE A 19 -13.49 7.88 10.37
N ALA A 20 -12.84 7.30 9.36
CA ALA A 20 -13.50 6.61 8.26
C ALA A 20 -14.11 5.25 8.67
N ALA A 21 -13.94 4.83 9.92
CA ALA A 21 -14.32 3.50 10.42
C ALA A 21 -13.80 2.37 9.51
N GLY A 22 -12.51 2.39 9.20
CA GLY A 22 -11.84 1.34 8.42
C GLY A 22 -12.06 1.43 6.91
N ARG A 23 -12.57 2.57 6.39
CA ARG A 23 -12.86 2.76 4.96
C ARG A 23 -11.83 3.61 4.22
N LEU A 24 -10.75 4.02 4.88
CA LEU A 24 -9.71 4.79 4.20
C LEU A 24 -8.95 3.88 3.22
N GLN A 25 -8.74 4.37 2.00
CA GLN A 25 -7.82 3.77 1.04
C GLN A 25 -6.80 4.82 0.63
N LEU A 26 -5.52 4.49 0.78
CA LEU A 26 -4.42 5.32 0.34
C LEU A 26 -4.10 4.99 -1.12
N GLY A 27 -3.66 5.99 -1.90
CA GLY A 27 -3.22 5.75 -3.28
C GLY A 27 -2.03 4.77 -3.38
N VAL A 28 -1.27 4.60 -2.29
CA VAL A 28 -0.22 3.58 -2.19
C VAL A 28 -0.78 2.17 -2.01
N ASP A 29 -1.98 2.00 -1.46
CA ASP A 29 -2.64 0.69 -1.34
C ASP A 29 -3.02 0.14 -2.71
N PHE A 30 -3.44 1.01 -3.63
CA PHE A 30 -3.68 0.61 -5.03
C PHE A 30 -2.38 0.09 -5.68
N ASN A 31 -1.29 0.84 -5.53
CA ASN A 31 0.01 0.43 -6.06
C ASN A 31 0.48 -0.89 -5.44
N LEU A 32 0.32 -1.07 -4.12
CA LEU A 32 0.68 -2.29 -3.42
C LEU A 32 -0.12 -3.49 -3.93
N LYS A 33 -1.44 -3.37 -4.08
CA LYS A 33 -2.30 -4.43 -4.65
C LYS A 33 -1.92 -4.79 -6.09
N MET A 34 -1.58 -3.78 -6.90
CA MET A 34 -1.10 -4.01 -8.26
C MET A 34 0.23 -4.75 -8.26
N LEU A 35 1.17 -4.36 -7.39
CA LEU A 35 2.44 -5.06 -7.23
C LEU A 35 2.26 -6.49 -6.72
N GLU A 36 1.37 -6.72 -5.75
CA GLU A 36 1.01 -8.07 -5.29
C GLU A 36 0.47 -8.93 -6.42
N THR A 37 -0.39 -8.36 -7.27
CA THR A 37 -0.92 -9.03 -8.46
C THR A 37 0.22 -9.40 -9.41
N ILE A 38 1.10 -8.44 -9.74
CA ILE A 38 2.26 -8.68 -10.61
C ILE A 38 3.16 -9.79 -10.02
N VAL A 39 3.46 -9.72 -8.71
CA VAL A 39 4.29 -10.72 -8.02
C VAL A 39 3.63 -12.10 -8.08
N LYS A 40 2.32 -12.19 -7.90
CA LYS A 40 1.57 -13.46 -7.97
C LYS A 40 1.68 -14.10 -9.35
N GLU A 41 1.61 -13.31 -10.41
CA GLU A 41 1.72 -13.80 -11.79
C GLU A 41 3.17 -14.15 -12.18
N ILE A 42 4.17 -13.39 -11.71
CA ILE A 42 5.57 -13.58 -12.11
C ILE A 42 6.30 -14.65 -11.27
N LYS A 43 5.99 -14.76 -9.97
CA LYS A 43 6.70 -15.67 -9.04
C LYS A 43 6.73 -17.14 -9.51
N PRO A 44 5.66 -17.73 -10.06
CA PRO A 44 5.71 -19.08 -10.62
C PRO A 44 6.76 -19.22 -11.73
N ALA A 45 6.85 -18.26 -12.65
CA ALA A 45 7.81 -18.29 -13.74
C ALA A 45 9.28 -18.21 -13.27
N LEU A 46 9.53 -17.54 -12.14
CA LEU A 46 10.86 -17.43 -11.53
C LEU A 46 11.26 -18.65 -10.69
N THR A 47 10.28 -19.47 -10.27
CA THR A 47 10.51 -20.61 -9.36
C THR A 47 10.61 -21.96 -10.07
N THR A 48 10.15 -22.04 -11.32
CA THR A 48 10.51 -23.12 -12.26
C THR A 48 11.98 -22.98 -12.70
N LYS A 49 12.89 -23.56 -11.91
CA LYS A 49 14.15 -24.12 -12.39
C LYS A 49 14.09 -25.63 -12.31
#